data_AF-F4GSX5-F1
#
_entry.id   AF-F4GSX5-F1
#
_cell.length_a   1.000
_cell.length_b   1.000
_cell.length_c   1.000
_cell.angle_alpha   90.00
_cell.angle_beta   90.00
_cell.angle_gamma   90.00
#
_symmetry.space_group_name_H-M   'P 1'
#
loop_
_entity.id
_entity.type
_entity.pdbx_description
1 polymer ?
#
loop_
_entity_poly.entity_id
_entity_poly.type
_entity_poly.pdbx_seq_one_letter_code
_entity_poly.pdbx_strand_id
1 'polypeptide(L)'
;MLLLTREEEKRLIQRLECLASLADLRHMQALIHKQLGVVVDITAGPNEVRTVMGLQIEVHDKPGLCRKVRASIPAAIRRGLAANVSIVFELLDEDGLFS
;
A
#
# COMPACT_ATOMS: atom_id res chain seq x y z
N MET A 1 14.48 16.88 14.35
CA MET A 1 13.05 16.76 14.70
C MET A 1 12.28 16.74 13.39
N LEU A 2 11.84 15.57 12.91
CA LEU A 2 11.03 15.48 11.70
C LEU A 2 9.58 15.75 12.07
N LEU A 3 9.17 17.00 11.89
CA LEU A 3 7.76 17.34 11.80
C LEU A 3 7.26 16.71 10.51
N LEU A 4 6.57 15.57 10.62
CA LEU A 4 5.65 15.12 9.59
C LEU A 4 4.64 16.24 9.40
N THR A 5 4.91 17.15 8.47
CA THR A 5 3.98 18.22 8.14
C THR A 5 2.77 17.54 7.53
N ARG A 6 1.56 17.95 7.93
CA ARG A 6 0.31 17.38 7.41
C ARG A 6 0.26 17.32 5.88
N GLU A 7 1.02 18.18 5.22
CA GLU A 7 1.21 18.20 3.77
C GLU A 7 1.96 16.98 3.24
N GLU A 8 2.97 16.49 3.94
CA GLU A 8 3.74 15.31 3.54
C GLU A 8 2.88 14.04 3.64
N GLU A 9 2.11 13.90 4.72
CA GLU A 9 1.09 12.84 4.82
C GLU A 9 0.10 12.93 3.66
N LYS A 10 -0.43 14.13 3.38
CA LYS A 10 -1.42 14.32 2.32
C LYS A 10 -0.84 14.01 0.94
N ARG A 11 0.41 14.41 0.66
CA ARG A 11 1.13 14.06 -0.57
C ARG A 11 1.35 12.57 -0.69
N LEU A 12 1.72 11.90 0.41
CA LEU A 12 1.92 10.46 0.44
C LEU A 12 0.62 9.71 0.09
N ILE A 13 -0.52 10.14 0.65
CA ILE A 13 -1.84 9.56 0.37
C ILE A 13 -2.19 9.75 -1.11
N GLN A 14 -2.06 10.97 -1.63
CA GLN A 14 -2.35 11.27 -3.03
C GLN A 14 -1.46 10.47 -3.99
N ARG A 15 -0.21 10.21 -3.61
CA ARG A 15 0.71 9.39 -4.38
C ARG A 15 0.30 7.91 -4.38
N LEU A 16 -0.16 7.38 -3.24
CA LEU A 16 -0.72 6.02 -3.12
C LEU A 16 -2.01 5.85 -3.94
N GLU A 17 -2.78 6.92 -4.16
CA GLU A 17 -3.96 6.88 -5.03
C GLU A 17 -3.59 6.83 -6.53
N CYS A 18 -2.40 7.30 -6.90
CA CYS A 18 -1.89 7.36 -8.28
C CYS A 18 -0.79 6.31 -8.55
N LEU A 19 -0.88 5.13 -7.94
CA LEU A 19 0.05 4.03 -8.20
C LEU A 19 -0.12 3.52 -9.63
N ALA A 20 0.94 3.62 -10.44
CA ALA A 20 0.95 3.22 -11.84
C ALA A 20 1.57 1.83 -12.09
N SER A 21 2.42 1.36 -11.16
CA SER A 21 3.14 0.08 -11.30
C SER A 21 3.49 -0.51 -9.94
N LEU A 22 3.83 -1.80 -9.92
CA LEU A 22 4.25 -2.50 -8.71
C LEU A 22 5.49 -1.86 -8.06
N ALA A 23 6.43 -1.37 -8.86
CA ALA A 23 7.61 -0.67 -8.39
C ALA A 23 7.27 0.60 -7.58
N ASP A 24 6.28 1.40 -8.04
CA ASP A 24 5.80 2.57 -7.30
C ASP A 24 5.22 2.15 -5.95
N LEU A 25 4.44 1.07 -5.93
CA LEU A 25 3.85 0.54 -4.69
C LEU A 25 4.94 0.15 -3.69
N ARG A 26 5.97 -0.60 -4.11
CA ARG A 26 7.10 -0.97 -3.25
C ARG A 26 7.90 0.24 -2.77
N HIS A 27 8.11 1.23 -3.66
CA HIS A 27 8.81 2.46 -3.29
C HIS A 27 8.04 3.23 -2.22
N MET A 28 6.71 3.29 -2.34
CA MET A 28 5.83 3.93 -1.36
C MET A 28 5.83 3.17 -0.03
N GLN A 29 5.77 1.84 -0.02
CA GLN A 29 5.91 1.04 1.20
C GLN A 29 7.24 1.33 1.93
N ALA A 30 8.35 1.38 1.19
CA ALA A 30 9.66 1.68 1.75
C ALA A 30 9.74 3.12 2.32
N LEU A 31 9.14 4.10 1.63
CA LEU A 31 9.05 5.47 2.12
C LEU A 31 8.21 5.57 3.39
N ILE A 32 7.06 4.91 3.46
CA ILE A 32 6.19 4.86 4.65
C ILE A 32 6.95 4.23 5.81
N HIS A 33 7.65 3.13 5.57
CA HIS A 33 8.46 2.48 6.58
C HIS A 33 9.61 3.39 7.06
N LYS A 34 10.26 4.12 6.15
CA LYS A 34 11.35 5.04 6.51
C LYS A 34 10.87 6.31 7.22
N GLN A 35 9.73 6.86 6.84
CA GLN A 35 9.18 8.10 7.38
C GLN A 35 8.36 7.88 8.66
N LEU A 36 7.47 6.87 8.66
CA LEU A 36 6.55 6.60 9.76
C LEU A 36 6.95 5.37 10.59
N GLY A 37 7.86 4.51 10.10
CA GLY A 37 8.23 3.28 10.80
C GLY A 37 7.17 2.18 10.72
N VAL A 38 6.23 2.30 9.79
CA VAL A 38 5.08 1.40 9.58
C VAL A 38 5.38 0.48 8.41
N VAL A 39 5.09 -0.81 8.57
CA VAL A 39 5.18 -1.78 7.48
C VAL A 39 3.76 -2.02 6.96
N VAL A 40 3.62 -2.02 5.64
CA VAL A 40 2.37 -2.34 4.96
C VAL A 40 2.64 -3.57 4.12
N ASP A 41 1.98 -4.66 4.46
CA ASP A 41 2.03 -5.92 3.75
C ASP A 41 0.81 -6.04 2.86
N ILE A 42 1.03 -6.50 1.64
CA ILE A 42 -0.03 -6.68 0.64
C ILE A 42 0.15 -8.08 0.07
N THR A 43 -0.84 -8.91 0.34
CA THR A 43 -0.83 -10.32 -0.04
C THR A 43 -2.04 -10.59 -0.92
N ALA A 44 -1.85 -11.31 -2.02
CA ALA A 44 -2.98 -11.81 -2.79
C ALA A 44 -3.69 -12.90 -1.98
N GLY A 45 -5.00 -12.76 -1.80
CA GLY A 45 -5.78 -13.75 -1.05
C GLY A 45 -5.80 -15.10 -1.77
N PRO A 46 -5.89 -16.22 -1.03
CA PRO A 46 -5.88 -17.58 -1.59
C PRO A 46 -7.12 -17.92 -2.43
N ASN A 47 -8.17 -17.10 -2.36
CA ASN A 47 -9.31 -17.23 -3.24
C ASN A 47 -8.95 -16.59 -4.58
N GLU A 48 -9.09 -17.35 -5.67
CA GLU A 48 -8.79 -17.07 -7.08
C GLU A 48 -9.45 -15.79 -7.67
N VAL A 49 -9.35 -14.66 -6.98
CA VAL A 49 -9.95 -13.39 -7.34
C VAL A 49 -8.85 -12.41 -7.70
N ARG A 50 -8.61 -12.27 -9.01
CA ARG A 50 -7.73 -11.27 -9.65
C ARG A 50 -8.30 -9.85 -9.55
N THR A 51 -8.83 -9.47 -8.40
CA THR A 51 -9.54 -8.21 -8.18
C THR A 51 -9.10 -7.57 -6.86
N VAL A 52 -9.28 -6.26 -6.76
CA VAL A 52 -8.94 -5.45 -5.58
C VAL A 52 -9.58 -5.98 -4.28
N MET A 53 -10.73 -6.66 -4.38
CA MET A 53 -11.40 -7.26 -3.22
C MET A 53 -10.71 -8.53 -2.71
N GLY A 54 -9.91 -9.18 -3.55
CA GLY A 54 -9.11 -10.36 -3.20
C GLY A 54 -7.80 -10.05 -2.49
N LEU A 55 -7.38 -8.79 -2.46
CA LEU A 55 -6.11 -8.39 -1.86
C LEU A 55 -6.26 -8.16 -0.35
N GLN A 56 -5.42 -8.84 0.40
CA GLN A 56 -5.30 -8.70 1.84
C GLN A 56 -4.22 -7.64 2.11
N ILE A 57 -4.64 -6.49 2.65
CA ILE A 57 -3.74 -5.38 2.97
C ILE A 57 -3.64 -5.31 4.49
N GLU A 58 -2.49 -5.71 5.02
CA GLU A 58 -2.18 -5.69 6.44
C GLU A 58 -1.23 -4.52 6.75
N VAL A 59 -1.58 -3.73 7.76
CA VAL A 59 -0.76 -2.59 8.18
C VAL A 59 -0.24 -2.90 9.57
N HIS A 60 1.06 -3.20 9.65
CA HIS A 60 1.75 -3.47 10.91
C HIS A 60 2.02 -2.13 11.62
N ASP A 61 1.07 -1.77 12.48
CA ASP A 61 1.10 -0.53 13.23
C ASP A 61 2.10 -0.55 14.39
N LYS A 62 2.67 0.63 14.70
CA LYS A 62 3.40 0.88 15.95
C LYS A 62 2.61 1.85 16.84
N PRO A 63 2.61 1.63 18.18
CA PRO A 63 1.96 2.54 19.13
C PRO A 63 2.58 3.93 19.01
N GLY A 64 1.86 4.85 18.37
CA GLY A 64 2.35 6.19 18.00
C GLY A 64 1.86 6.68 16.64
N LEU A 65 1.30 5.80 15.78
CA LEU A 65 0.79 6.19 14.48
C LEU A 65 -0.55 6.93 14.55
N CYS A 66 -0.66 8.04 13.82
CA CYS A 66 -1.91 8.76 13.62
C CYS A 66 -3.00 7.84 13.03
N ARG A 67 -4.09 7.63 13.77
CA ARG A 67 -5.28 6.83 13.39
C ARG A 67 -5.80 7.15 11.98
N LYS A 68 -5.64 8.39 11.52
CA LYS A 68 -6.08 8.85 10.19
C LYS A 68 -5.24 8.25 9.06
N VAL A 69 -3.92 8.15 9.24
CA VAL A 69 -3.01 7.56 8.24
C VAL A 69 -3.24 6.06 8.15
N ARG A 70 -3.41 5.39 9.29
CA ARG A 70 -3.70 3.95 9.36
C ARG A 70 -4.91 3.54 8.51
N ALA A 71 -5.98 4.33 8.53
CA ALA A 71 -7.16 4.05 7.72
C ALA A 71 -7.00 4.51 6.26
N SER A 72 -6.25 5.59 6.02
CA SER A 72 -6.13 6.19 4.69
C SER A 72 -5.14 5.47 3.78
N ILE A 73 -4.07 4.86 4.32
CA ILE A 73 -3.12 4.04 3.54
C ILE A 73 -3.83 2.90 2.80
N PRO A 74 -4.55 1.98 3.47
CA PRO A 74 -5.22 0.88 2.78
C PRO A 74 -6.34 1.39 1.84
N ALA A 75 -7.00 2.50 2.18
CA ALA A 75 -7.99 3.12 1.30
C ALA A 75 -7.37 3.68 0.01
N ALA A 76 -6.21 4.34 0.09
CA ALA A 76 -5.49 4.90 -1.05
C ALA A 76 -4.93 3.79 -1.95
N ILE A 77 -4.30 2.78 -1.34
CA ILE A 77 -3.81 1.59 -2.03
C ILE A 77 -4.95 0.91 -2.80
N ARG A 78 -6.11 0.68 -2.16
CA ARG A 78 -7.30 0.13 -2.83
C ARG A 78 -7.74 0.96 -4.03
N ARG A 79 -7.71 2.30 -3.94
CA ARG A 79 -8.03 3.16 -5.09
C ARG A 79 -7.01 3.04 -6.21
N GLY A 80 -5.71 3.03 -5.89
CA GLY A 80 -4.64 2.85 -6.87
C GLY A 80 -4.72 1.51 -7.58
N LEU A 81 -4.94 0.41 -6.84
CA LEU A 81 -5.14 -0.93 -7.40
C LEU A 81 -6.43 -1.05 -8.21
N ALA A 82 -7.50 -0.34 -7.82
CA ALA A 82 -8.74 -0.29 -8.59
C ALA A 82 -8.57 0.48 -9.91
N ALA A 83 -7.72 1.50 -9.94
CA ALA A 83 -7.37 2.20 -11.16
C ALA A 83 -6.45 1.36 -12.06
N ASN A 84 -5.55 0.58 -11.47
CA ASN A 84 -4.52 -0.18 -12.18
C ASN A 84 -4.49 -1.64 -11.72
N VAL A 85 -5.40 -2.45 -12.26
CA VAL A 85 -5.48 -3.88 -11.93
C VAL A 85 -4.20 -4.63 -12.36
N SER A 86 -3.44 -4.13 -13.34
CA SER A 86 -2.18 -4.72 -13.80
C SER A 86 -1.18 -4.94 -12.66
N ILE A 87 -1.17 -4.08 -11.64
CA ILE A 87 -0.33 -4.23 -10.45
C ILE A 87 -0.71 -5.49 -9.65
N VAL A 88 -2.00 -5.81 -9.59
CA VAL A 88 -2.52 -7.03 -8.95
C VAL A 88 -2.00 -8.25 -9.69
N PHE A 89 -2.02 -8.20 -11.02
CA PHE A 89 -1.48 -9.28 -11.86
C PHE A 89 0.02 -9.44 -11.68
N GLU A 90 0.80 -8.36 -11.67
CA GLU A 90 2.25 -8.41 -11.39
C GLU A 90 2.54 -8.96 -10.00
N LEU A 91 1.77 -8.56 -8.98
CA LEU A 91 1.92 -9.07 -7.62
C LEU A 91 1.62 -10.58 -7.57
N LEU A 92 0.53 -11.03 -8.20
CA LEU A 92 0.17 -12.45 -8.31
C LEU A 92 1.20 -13.25 -9.11
N ASP A 93 1.84 -12.64 -10.11
CA ASP A 93 2.88 -13.27 -10.92
C ASP A 93 4.18 -13.45 -10.11
N GLU A 94 4.59 -12.43 -9.33
CA GLU A 94 5.71 -12.54 -8.38
C GLU A 94 5.45 -13.58 -7.28
N ASP A 95 4.25 -13.57 -6.68
CA ASP A 95 3.87 -14.50 -5.60
C ASP A 95 3.65 -15.94 -6.13
N GLY A 96 3.16 -16.04 -7.38
CA GLY A 96 2.90 -17.30 -8.08
C GLY A 96 4.15 -18.04 -8.54
N LEU A 97 5.32 -17.39 -8.56
CA LEU A 97 6.58 -18.03 -8.95
C LEU A 97 7.19 -18.94 -7.86
N PHE A 98 6.57 -19.03 -6.67
CA PHE A 98 7.07 -19.79 -5.52
C PHE A 98 6.02 -20.72 -4.86
N SER A 99 5.11 -21.33 -5.63
CA SER A 99 4.25 -22.42 -5.14
C SER A 99 4.66 -23.79 -5.65
#